data_AF-A0A7C2A2U1-F1
#
_entry.id   AF-A0A7C2A2U1-F1
#
_cell.length_a   1.000
_cell.length_b   1.000
_cell.length_c   1.000
_cell.angle_alpha   90.00
_cell.angle_beta   90.00
_cell.angle_gamma   90.00
#
_symmetry.space_group_name_H-M   'P 1'
#
loop_
_entity.id
_entity.type
_entity.pdbx_description
1 polymer ?
#
loop_
_entity_poly.entity_id
_entity_poly.type
_entity_poly.pdbx_seq_one_letter_code
_entity_poly.pdbx_strand_id
1 'polypeptide(L)'
;ISDLNDQIVARSSTNLDVSDMKDQRDKDIDEMAKIIDIRYFYRSNGDAVIFTSGGRTMVDSLGVTLKHTSAGTMDSTLTHSGGAIDGIYVGTEIAGNDITNEIKGGEMKGLISLRDTTLPNLQSQLDEMASTLRDTINQIHNRGTPFPGLQSVTGSRTFVDSSTQLMYLDPTSSADDVTIAIFDANGNQQAATTLNTIMTSATFGTALSSRGVSNDWTIDQVASTLQAWLQSASGANLGSATASVNGSGKFTISLNDTSKYIVFRDETASTNGSTNQDAEIGWDADGDTNVDKTVSGFSNFLGLNDLFTDGLADNIWETNVLAKTFSSTAATLTFEDTTGALGNVSIAAGKTLAEVASTINTANLGVTATVVTDGAGSRLRISNDNGRSTTVTDTAANTLLTSMGMHIADVRVAGTLEVRSDIQTSPANISRGVMQWNSNLGAAGEYFLSAGDDTLSVALAASLTSNNTFETAGGILGGSSTFNEYSGSILSNNASKAATLKSNMDIQTSLTESLQVKSDTIRGVNLDEEMSNLILFQQAYSSSARVIATIQKMFDALERIL
;
A
#
# COMPACT_ATOMS: atom_id res chain seq x y z
N ILE A 1 -21.89 -35.36 -5.13
CA ILE A 1 -21.29 -36.32 -4.16
C ILE A 1 -22.25 -36.82 -3.07
N SER A 2 -22.69 -36.03 -2.07
CA SER A 2 -23.55 -36.54 -0.96
C SER A 2 -24.81 -37.25 -1.49
N ASP A 3 -25.54 -36.61 -2.41
CA ASP A 3 -26.73 -37.21 -3.01
C ASP A 3 -26.44 -38.49 -3.83
N LEU A 4 -25.22 -38.59 -4.39
CA LEU A 4 -24.77 -39.81 -5.09
C LEU A 4 -24.45 -40.91 -4.09
N ASN A 5 -23.85 -40.60 -2.93
CA ASN A 5 -23.64 -41.56 -1.86
C ASN A 5 -24.97 -42.16 -1.40
N ASP A 6 -26.00 -41.32 -1.15
CA ASP A 6 -27.33 -41.78 -0.76
C ASP A 6 -27.96 -42.70 -1.81
N GLN A 7 -27.87 -42.32 -3.10
CA GLN A 7 -28.39 -43.13 -4.20
C GLN A 7 -27.64 -44.46 -4.36
N ILE A 8 -26.31 -44.45 -4.24
CA ILE A 8 -25.47 -45.66 -4.35
C ILE A 8 -25.79 -46.61 -3.20
N VAL A 9 -25.90 -46.12 -1.96
CA VAL A 9 -26.24 -46.94 -0.79
C VAL A 9 -27.66 -47.50 -0.92
N ALA A 10 -28.63 -46.68 -1.33
CA ALA A 10 -30.02 -47.13 -1.52
C ALA A 10 -30.13 -48.21 -2.61
N ARG A 11 -29.55 -47.99 -3.79
CA ARG A 11 -29.63 -48.93 -4.92
C ARG A 11 -28.82 -50.20 -4.72
N SER A 12 -27.64 -50.10 -4.12
CA SER A 12 -26.81 -51.27 -3.78
C SER A 12 -27.51 -52.18 -2.77
N SER A 13 -28.30 -51.63 -1.84
CA SER A 13 -29.12 -52.42 -0.91
C SER A 13 -30.22 -53.25 -1.62
N THR A 14 -30.61 -52.84 -2.83
CA THR A 14 -31.61 -53.52 -3.67
C THR A 14 -31.01 -54.33 -4.83
N ASN A 15 -29.69 -54.53 -4.86
CA ASN A 15 -28.95 -55.18 -5.96
C ASN A 15 -29.19 -54.54 -7.35
N LEU A 16 -29.48 -53.24 -7.40
CA LEU A 16 -29.51 -52.48 -8.65
C LEU A 16 -28.10 -52.06 -9.03
N ASP A 17 -27.86 -51.90 -10.33
CA ASP A 17 -26.59 -51.41 -10.84
C ASP A 17 -26.36 -49.93 -10.45
N VAL A 18 -25.12 -49.64 -10.07
CA VAL A 18 -24.65 -48.34 -9.55
C VAL A 18 -23.30 -47.93 -10.15
N SER A 19 -22.80 -48.64 -11.17
CA SER A 19 -21.55 -48.32 -11.87
C SER A 19 -21.49 -46.87 -12.31
N ASP A 20 -22.46 -46.43 -13.12
CA ASP A 20 -22.53 -45.06 -13.65
C ASP A 20 -22.53 -44.00 -12.53
N MET A 21 -23.18 -44.31 -11.39
CA MET A 21 -23.24 -43.40 -10.25
C MET A 21 -21.92 -43.31 -9.50
N LYS A 22 -21.20 -44.43 -9.39
CA LYS A 22 -19.84 -44.45 -8.83
C LYS A 22 -18.90 -43.67 -9.74
N ASP A 23 -19.00 -43.82 -11.05
CA ASP A 23 -18.17 -43.09 -12.00
C ASP A 23 -18.45 -41.59 -11.96
N GLN A 24 -19.73 -41.19 -11.90
CA GLN A 24 -20.10 -39.79 -11.74
C GLN A 24 -19.61 -39.22 -10.40
N ARG A 25 -19.71 -40.00 -9.30
CA ARG A 25 -19.20 -39.57 -7.99
C ARG A 25 -17.68 -39.40 -8.01
N ASP A 26 -16.98 -40.34 -8.61
CA ASP A 26 -15.52 -40.32 -8.69
C ASP A 26 -15.06 -39.12 -9.55
N LYS A 27 -15.79 -38.81 -10.64
CA LYS A 27 -15.59 -37.58 -11.42
C LYS A 27 -15.84 -36.31 -10.59
N ASP A 28 -16.92 -36.26 -9.79
CA ASP A 28 -17.18 -35.13 -8.89
C ASP A 28 -16.06 -34.95 -7.85
N ILE A 29 -15.50 -36.06 -7.33
CA ILE A 29 -14.36 -36.05 -6.40
C ILE A 29 -13.12 -35.47 -7.09
N ASP A 30 -12.85 -35.86 -8.34
CA ASP A 30 -11.73 -35.35 -9.12
C ASP A 30 -11.87 -33.84 -9.40
N GLU A 31 -13.08 -33.35 -9.73
CA GLU A 31 -13.33 -31.91 -9.87
C GLU A 31 -13.16 -31.17 -8.54
N MET A 32 -13.64 -31.74 -7.43
CA MET A 32 -13.45 -31.15 -6.10
C MET A 32 -11.96 -31.03 -5.73
N ALA A 33 -11.16 -32.05 -6.07
CA ALA A 33 -9.72 -32.06 -5.81
C ALA A 33 -8.93 -31.00 -6.60
N LYS A 34 -9.45 -30.50 -7.73
CA LYS A 34 -8.87 -29.35 -8.45
C LYS A 34 -9.06 -28.04 -7.69
N ILE A 35 -10.18 -27.90 -6.98
CA ILE A 35 -10.57 -26.65 -6.29
C ILE A 35 -9.89 -26.56 -4.92
N ILE A 36 -9.96 -27.63 -4.13
CA ILE A 36 -9.46 -27.68 -2.74
C ILE A 36 -8.77 -29.01 -2.47
N ASP A 37 -7.76 -28.99 -1.60
CA ASP A 37 -7.09 -30.21 -1.18
C ASP A 37 -7.98 -31.08 -0.28
N ILE A 38 -8.27 -32.30 -0.76
CA ILE A 38 -9.14 -33.26 -0.09
C ILE A 38 -8.44 -34.60 0.17
N ARG A 39 -8.95 -35.32 1.16
CA ARG A 39 -8.69 -36.73 1.42
C ARG A 39 -10.02 -37.45 1.50
N TYR A 40 -10.11 -38.64 0.92
CA TYR A 40 -11.34 -39.41 0.96
C TYR A 40 -11.08 -40.90 1.17
N PHE A 41 -12.08 -41.61 1.65
CA PHE A 41 -12.10 -43.08 1.69
C PHE A 41 -13.52 -43.60 1.50
N TYR A 42 -13.63 -44.85 1.07
CA TYR A 42 -14.92 -45.55 0.96
C TYR A 42 -15.18 -46.42 2.17
N ARG A 43 -16.41 -46.40 2.68
CA ARG A 43 -16.89 -47.33 3.71
C ARG A 43 -17.35 -48.65 3.09
N SER A 44 -17.59 -49.66 3.93
CA SER A 44 -18.04 -50.99 3.51
C SER A 44 -19.40 -51.01 2.79
N ASN A 45 -20.24 -50.01 3.03
CA ASN A 45 -21.52 -49.80 2.35
C ASN A 45 -21.40 -49.04 1.02
N GLY A 46 -20.18 -48.68 0.59
CA GLY A 46 -19.92 -47.98 -0.67
C GLY A 46 -20.03 -46.46 -0.61
N ASP A 47 -20.36 -45.88 0.54
CA ASP A 47 -20.40 -44.45 0.80
C ASP A 47 -18.98 -43.84 0.83
N ALA A 48 -18.83 -42.63 0.27
CA ALA A 48 -17.57 -41.91 0.19
C ALA A 48 -17.50 -40.78 1.23
N VAL A 49 -16.54 -40.87 2.14
CA VAL A 49 -16.31 -39.84 3.16
C VAL A 49 -15.18 -38.93 2.70
N ILE A 50 -15.41 -37.63 2.72
CA ILE A 50 -14.45 -36.62 2.22
C ILE A 50 -14.13 -35.64 3.33
N PHE A 51 -12.83 -35.41 3.51
CA PHE A 51 -12.27 -34.42 4.42
C PHE A 51 -11.40 -33.44 3.64
N THR A 52 -11.25 -32.21 4.14
CA THR A 52 -10.10 -31.38 3.74
C THR A 52 -8.81 -32.02 4.23
N SER A 53 -7.65 -31.65 3.69
CA SER A 53 -6.38 -32.16 4.26
C SER A 53 -6.17 -31.68 5.70
N GLY A 54 -6.79 -30.56 6.09
CA GLY A 54 -6.89 -30.09 7.49
C GLY A 54 -7.72 -30.99 8.41
N GLY A 55 -8.48 -31.94 7.86
CA GLY A 55 -9.29 -32.90 8.63
C GLY A 55 -10.74 -32.43 8.87
N ARG A 56 -11.17 -31.36 8.20
CA ARG A 56 -12.55 -30.87 8.26
C ARG A 56 -13.44 -31.76 7.41
N THR A 57 -14.56 -32.20 7.97
CA THR A 57 -15.49 -33.08 7.25
C THR A 57 -16.26 -32.26 6.23
N MET A 58 -16.20 -32.67 4.97
CA MET A 58 -16.90 -32.03 3.84
C MET A 58 -18.10 -32.85 3.39
N VAL A 59 -17.92 -34.17 3.32
CA VAL A 59 -18.98 -35.12 2.99
C VAL A 59 -18.87 -36.29 3.96
N ASP A 60 -19.93 -36.52 4.72
CA ASP A 60 -20.15 -37.74 5.50
C ASP A 60 -21.55 -38.26 5.17
N SER A 61 -22.50 -38.22 6.12
CA SER A 61 -23.92 -38.49 5.84
C SER A 61 -24.63 -37.33 5.13
N LEU A 62 -24.08 -36.12 5.25
CA LEU A 62 -24.56 -34.91 4.60
C LEU A 62 -23.35 -34.14 4.05
N GLY A 63 -23.56 -33.43 2.95
CA GLY A 63 -22.61 -32.47 2.42
C GLY A 63 -22.62 -31.18 3.23
N VAL A 64 -21.44 -30.63 3.53
CA VAL A 64 -21.27 -29.33 4.16
C VAL A 64 -20.92 -28.29 3.10
N THR A 65 -21.56 -27.11 3.16
CA THR A 65 -21.31 -26.00 2.25
C THR A 65 -20.15 -25.12 2.75
N LEU A 66 -19.27 -24.71 1.84
CA LEU A 66 -18.31 -23.65 2.11
C LEU A 66 -18.98 -22.27 2.01
N LYS A 67 -18.71 -21.41 2.98
CA LYS A 67 -19.20 -20.03 2.99
C LYS A 67 -18.03 -19.06 2.96
N HIS A 68 -18.25 -17.95 2.27
CA HIS A 68 -17.35 -16.81 2.22
C HIS A 68 -18.21 -15.58 1.94
N THR A 69 -18.12 -14.56 2.78
CA THR A 69 -18.77 -13.29 2.51
C THR A 69 -17.82 -12.39 1.73
N SER A 70 -18.17 -12.12 0.46
CA SER A 70 -17.36 -11.22 -0.37
C SER A 70 -17.32 -9.81 0.24
N ALA A 71 -16.13 -9.19 0.23
CA ALA A 71 -15.98 -7.79 0.61
C ALA A 71 -16.80 -6.90 -0.34
N GLY A 72 -17.54 -5.94 0.22
CA GLY A 72 -18.40 -5.04 -0.55
C GLY A 72 -17.63 -4.14 -1.52
N THR A 73 -16.38 -3.81 -1.18
CA THR A 73 -15.43 -3.08 -2.01
C THR A 73 -14.03 -3.67 -1.79
N MET A 74 -13.21 -3.71 -2.84
CA MET A 74 -11.80 -4.07 -2.75
C MET A 74 -10.96 -2.81 -2.94
N ASP A 75 -10.11 -2.50 -1.96
CA ASP A 75 -9.13 -1.43 -2.03
C ASP A 75 -7.74 -2.02 -1.74
N SER A 76 -6.73 -1.36 -2.28
CA SER A 76 -5.27 -1.52 -2.11
C SER A 76 -4.78 -1.61 -0.65
N THR A 77 -5.57 -1.17 0.32
CA THR A 77 -5.25 -1.20 1.75
C THR A 77 -5.87 -2.39 2.47
N LEU A 78 -6.84 -3.06 1.84
CA LEU A 78 -7.58 -4.17 2.45
C LEU A 78 -6.76 -5.45 2.40
N THR A 79 -6.67 -6.12 3.53
CA THR A 79 -5.99 -7.42 3.64
C THR A 79 -6.86 -8.38 4.44
N HIS A 80 -6.67 -9.68 4.21
CA HIS A 80 -7.29 -10.71 5.04
C HIS A 80 -6.77 -10.66 6.48
N SER A 81 -5.48 -10.39 6.68
CA SER A 81 -4.90 -10.23 8.02
C SER A 81 -5.44 -9.02 8.77
N GLY A 82 -5.89 -7.99 8.06
CA GLY A 82 -6.58 -6.83 8.61
C GLY A 82 -8.08 -7.04 8.87
N GLY A 83 -8.62 -8.25 8.63
CA GLY A 83 -10.02 -8.57 8.88
C GLY A 83 -11.02 -7.97 7.91
N ALA A 84 -10.57 -7.18 6.92
CA ALA A 84 -11.43 -6.58 5.90
C ALA A 84 -11.89 -7.56 4.83
N ILE A 85 -11.13 -8.65 4.64
CA ILE A 85 -11.50 -9.74 3.73
C ILE A 85 -11.86 -10.94 4.58
N ASP A 86 -13.11 -11.40 4.41
CA ASP A 86 -13.64 -12.52 5.18
C ASP A 86 -12.92 -13.83 4.87
N GLY A 87 -12.96 -14.74 5.84
CA GLY A 87 -12.41 -16.08 5.71
C GLY A 87 -13.22 -16.99 4.79
N ILE A 88 -12.77 -18.24 4.69
CA ILE A 88 -13.48 -19.34 4.04
C ILE A 88 -13.89 -20.31 5.16
N TYR A 89 -15.20 -20.49 5.34
CA TYR A 89 -15.76 -21.25 6.45
C TYR A 89 -16.40 -22.55 5.98
N VAL A 90 -16.22 -23.61 6.77
CA VAL A 90 -16.97 -24.86 6.62
C VAL A 90 -18.27 -24.77 7.43
N GLY A 91 -19.41 -24.66 6.76
CA GLY A 91 -20.72 -24.60 7.42
C GLY A 91 -21.07 -23.21 7.96
N THR A 92 -21.17 -23.06 9.28
CA THR A 92 -21.49 -21.75 9.92
C THR A 92 -20.25 -20.86 10.00
N GLU A 93 -20.42 -19.56 9.76
CA GLU A 93 -19.37 -18.54 9.80
C GLU A 93 -18.99 -18.20 11.26
N ILE A 94 -18.20 -19.08 11.85
CA ILE A 94 -17.62 -18.90 13.19
C ILE A 94 -16.11 -19.13 13.10
N ALA A 95 -15.33 -18.46 13.95
CA ALA A 95 -13.86 -18.55 13.93
C ALA A 95 -13.34 -20.00 13.98
N GLY A 96 -14.04 -20.89 14.71
CA GLY A 96 -13.67 -22.31 14.79
C GLY A 96 -13.82 -23.09 13.47
N ASN A 97 -14.55 -22.55 12.49
CA ASN A 97 -14.81 -23.17 11.19
C ASN A 97 -14.05 -22.50 10.04
N ASP A 98 -13.22 -21.50 10.32
CA ASP A 98 -12.38 -20.86 9.31
C ASP A 98 -11.25 -21.82 8.88
N ILE A 99 -11.20 -22.12 7.58
CA ILE A 99 -10.22 -23.01 6.98
C ILE A 99 -9.24 -22.28 6.06
N THR A 100 -9.29 -20.95 5.98
CA THR A 100 -8.49 -20.14 5.04
C THR A 100 -7.00 -20.47 5.12
N ASN A 101 -6.49 -20.60 6.35
CA ASN A 101 -5.09 -20.93 6.62
C ASN A 101 -4.79 -22.44 6.65
N GLU A 102 -5.82 -23.30 6.63
CA GLU A 102 -5.69 -24.77 6.59
C GLU A 102 -5.54 -25.31 5.16
N ILE A 103 -6.06 -24.56 4.17
CA ILE A 103 -6.01 -24.92 2.75
C ILE A 103 -4.57 -24.87 2.23
N LYS A 104 -4.12 -25.95 1.60
CA LYS A 104 -2.73 -26.15 1.14
C LYS A 104 -2.60 -26.40 -0.35
N GLY A 105 -3.67 -26.74 -1.04
CA GLY A 105 -3.65 -27.05 -2.46
C GLY A 105 -4.92 -26.65 -3.19
N GLY A 106 -4.95 -26.96 -4.49
CA GLY A 106 -6.04 -26.59 -5.39
C GLY A 106 -6.02 -25.12 -5.81
N GLU A 107 -6.94 -24.77 -6.70
CA GLU A 107 -7.15 -23.40 -7.19
C GLU A 107 -7.40 -22.42 -6.04
N MET A 108 -8.11 -22.85 -5.00
CA MET A 108 -8.41 -22.02 -3.83
C MET A 108 -7.14 -21.55 -3.11
N LYS A 109 -6.13 -22.42 -2.93
CA LYS A 109 -4.84 -21.99 -2.39
C LYS A 109 -4.12 -20.99 -3.30
N GLY A 110 -4.20 -21.20 -4.61
CA GLY A 110 -3.65 -20.29 -5.61
C GLY A 110 -4.23 -18.88 -5.48
N LEU A 111 -5.56 -18.78 -5.43
CA LEU A 111 -6.29 -17.51 -5.29
C LEU A 111 -5.97 -16.81 -3.95
N ILE A 112 -5.95 -17.55 -2.84
CA ILE A 112 -5.56 -17.01 -1.52
C ILE A 112 -4.12 -16.48 -1.59
N SER A 113 -3.19 -17.21 -2.21
CA SER A 113 -1.78 -16.79 -2.31
C SER A 113 -1.57 -15.61 -3.25
N LEU A 114 -2.43 -15.45 -4.27
CA LEU A 114 -2.45 -14.27 -5.12
C LEU A 114 -2.93 -13.05 -4.31
N ARG A 115 -4.09 -13.19 -3.65
CA ARG A 115 -4.74 -12.13 -2.85
C ARG A 115 -3.90 -11.66 -1.67
N ASP A 116 -3.34 -12.59 -0.89
CA ASP A 116 -2.74 -12.27 0.42
C ASP A 116 -1.23 -12.08 0.38
N THR A 117 -0.57 -12.38 -0.74
CA THR A 117 0.89 -12.30 -0.83
C THR A 117 1.38 -11.75 -2.15
N THR A 118 0.91 -12.27 -3.29
CA THR A 118 1.51 -11.88 -4.58
C THR A 118 1.10 -10.49 -5.03
N LEU A 119 -0.19 -10.17 -5.01
CA LEU A 119 -0.68 -8.85 -5.39
C LEU A 119 -0.27 -7.76 -4.37
N PRO A 120 -0.36 -7.98 -3.04
CA PRO A 120 0.13 -7.00 -2.07
C PRO A 120 1.63 -6.72 -2.19
N ASN A 121 2.45 -7.75 -2.44
CA ASN A 121 3.89 -7.53 -2.66
C ASN A 121 4.14 -6.73 -3.94
N LEU A 122 3.45 -7.03 -5.05
CA LEU A 122 3.60 -6.26 -6.28
C LEU A 122 3.16 -4.81 -6.09
N GLN A 123 2.08 -4.59 -5.34
CA GLN A 123 1.62 -3.25 -5.00
C GLN A 123 2.69 -2.50 -4.19
N SER A 124 3.24 -3.13 -3.13
CA SER A 124 4.34 -2.56 -2.32
C SER A 124 5.55 -2.17 -3.19
N GLN A 125 5.93 -3.00 -4.17
CA GLN A 125 7.02 -2.68 -5.11
C GLN A 125 6.75 -1.44 -5.98
N LEU A 126 5.51 -1.30 -6.46
CA LEU A 126 5.13 -0.18 -7.32
C LEU A 126 4.96 1.11 -6.51
N ASP A 127 4.36 1.01 -5.32
CA ASP A 127 4.18 2.11 -4.39
C ASP A 127 5.54 2.67 -3.95
N GLU A 128 6.51 1.82 -3.60
CA GLU A 128 7.89 2.21 -3.27
C GLU A 128 8.59 2.94 -4.41
N MET A 129 8.43 2.45 -5.66
CA MET A 129 8.99 3.12 -6.83
C MET A 129 8.36 4.50 -7.06
N ALA A 130 7.03 4.60 -6.89
CA ALA A 130 6.27 5.81 -7.12
C ALA A 130 6.53 6.86 -6.05
N SER A 131 6.59 6.48 -4.77
CA SER A 131 6.91 7.39 -3.67
C SER A 131 8.34 7.89 -3.73
N THR A 132 9.31 7.01 -4.02
CA THR A 132 10.70 7.43 -4.21
C THR A 132 10.83 8.42 -5.38
N LEU A 133 10.10 8.18 -6.49
CA LEU A 133 10.07 9.12 -7.60
C LEU A 133 9.46 10.47 -7.19
N ARG A 134 8.32 10.45 -6.51
CA ARG A 134 7.64 11.64 -5.98
C ARG A 134 8.60 12.45 -5.11
N ASP A 135 9.19 11.81 -4.11
CA ASP A 135 9.97 12.47 -3.06
C ASP A 135 11.29 13.01 -3.60
N THR A 136 12.03 12.24 -4.39
CA THR A 136 13.29 12.71 -4.97
C THR A 136 13.04 13.89 -5.91
N ILE A 137 12.02 13.81 -6.78
CA ILE A 137 11.73 14.89 -7.74
C ILE A 137 11.19 16.11 -7.02
N ASN A 138 10.29 15.95 -6.05
CA ASN A 138 9.77 17.06 -5.25
C ASN A 138 10.87 17.73 -4.44
N GLN A 139 11.79 16.98 -3.82
CA GLN A 139 12.92 17.54 -3.09
C GLN A 139 13.73 18.48 -3.98
N ILE A 140 14.05 18.06 -5.21
CA ILE A 140 14.78 18.89 -6.16
C ILE A 140 13.93 20.06 -6.63
N HIS A 141 12.68 19.82 -7.04
CA HIS A 141 11.79 20.86 -7.57
C HIS A 141 11.52 21.99 -6.54
N ASN A 142 11.46 21.66 -5.25
CA ASN A 142 11.29 22.59 -4.14
C ASN A 142 12.49 23.51 -3.88
N ARG A 143 13.70 23.12 -4.31
CA ARG A 143 14.90 23.99 -4.27
C ARG A 143 14.87 25.07 -5.33
N GLY A 144 14.01 24.89 -6.32
CA GLY A 144 13.86 25.76 -7.47
C GLY A 144 12.69 26.72 -7.38
N THR A 145 12.65 27.57 -8.38
CA THR A 145 11.49 28.43 -8.66
C THR A 145 11.21 28.47 -10.16
N PRO A 146 9.93 28.58 -10.56
CA PRO A 146 9.61 29.05 -11.90
C PRO A 146 10.08 30.51 -12.05
N PHE A 147 10.20 30.97 -13.30
CA PHE A 147 10.44 32.38 -13.58
C PHE A 147 9.12 33.07 -13.91
N PRO A 148 8.78 34.20 -13.28
CA PRO A 148 9.55 34.98 -12.28
C PRO A 148 9.30 34.57 -10.81
N GLY A 149 8.55 33.51 -10.56
CA GLY A 149 8.27 32.94 -9.24
C GLY A 149 6.81 32.57 -9.09
N LEU A 150 6.35 32.39 -7.85
CA LEU A 150 4.95 32.01 -7.56
C LEU A 150 4.20 33.15 -6.88
N GLN A 151 2.93 33.36 -7.25
CA GLN A 151 2.05 34.37 -6.64
C GLN A 151 1.25 33.81 -5.46
N SER A 152 1.01 32.50 -5.50
CA SER A 152 0.36 31.75 -4.44
C SER A 152 1.01 30.38 -4.36
N VAL A 153 1.24 29.91 -3.14
CA VAL A 153 1.75 28.57 -2.85
C VAL A 153 0.88 27.91 -1.79
N THR A 154 0.61 26.62 -1.95
CA THR A 154 -0.10 25.80 -0.98
C THR A 154 0.73 24.55 -0.77
N GLY A 155 1.15 24.33 0.46
CA GLY A 155 1.94 23.17 0.86
C GLY A 155 1.17 21.87 0.70
N SER A 156 1.90 20.78 0.45
CA SER A 156 1.35 19.43 0.38
C SER A 156 1.27 18.74 1.74
N ARG A 157 2.02 19.19 2.76
CA ARG A 157 2.02 18.57 4.11
C ARG A 157 0.77 18.93 4.91
N THR A 158 0.17 17.93 5.56
CA THR A 158 -0.93 18.14 6.53
C THR A 158 -0.38 18.35 7.94
N PHE A 159 -0.77 19.46 8.56
CA PHE A 159 -0.59 19.72 9.98
C PHE A 159 -1.88 19.38 10.72
N VAL A 160 -1.78 18.47 11.68
CA VAL A 160 -2.92 17.94 12.41
C VAL A 160 -3.38 18.93 13.48
N ASP A 161 -2.42 19.54 14.18
CA ASP A 161 -2.63 20.68 15.07
C ASP A 161 -1.49 21.70 14.89
N SER A 162 -1.67 22.64 13.97
CA SER A 162 -0.65 23.65 13.66
C SER A 162 -0.35 24.63 14.80
N SER A 163 -1.17 24.63 15.85
CA SER A 163 -1.04 25.51 17.02
C SER A 163 -0.12 24.95 18.10
N THR A 164 0.09 23.63 18.11
CA THR A 164 0.95 22.92 19.07
C THR A 164 2.21 22.37 18.40
N GLN A 165 2.11 21.93 17.15
CA GLN A 165 3.23 21.35 16.41
C GLN A 165 4.32 22.37 16.13
N LEU A 166 5.58 21.99 16.36
CA LEU A 166 6.74 22.88 16.33
C LEU A 166 7.66 22.59 15.13
N MET A 167 8.13 23.67 14.52
CA MET A 167 9.22 23.68 13.54
C MET A 167 10.48 24.23 14.21
N TYR A 168 11.56 23.50 14.06
CA TYR A 168 12.91 23.89 14.47
C TYR A 168 13.72 24.20 13.24
N LEU A 169 14.30 25.40 13.19
CA LEU A 169 15.34 25.68 12.21
C LEU A 169 16.65 25.16 12.80
N ASP A 170 17.36 24.34 12.04
CA ASP A 170 18.65 23.78 12.43
C ASP A 170 18.64 23.03 13.80
N PRO A 171 18.00 21.86 13.85
CA PRO A 171 18.01 21.04 15.05
C PRO A 171 19.39 20.42 15.37
N THR A 172 20.39 20.50 14.48
CA THR A 172 21.74 19.93 14.70
C THR A 172 22.85 20.95 14.96
N SER A 173 22.50 22.22 15.18
CA SER A 173 23.45 23.32 15.46
C SER A 173 24.38 23.71 14.29
N SER A 174 23.93 23.52 13.06
CA SER A 174 24.38 24.18 11.83
C SER A 174 24.24 25.72 11.89
N ALA A 175 24.40 26.39 10.75
CA ALA A 175 24.16 27.82 10.65
C ALA A 175 23.11 28.16 9.60
N ASP A 176 22.36 27.18 9.12
CA ASP A 176 21.50 27.32 7.95
C ASP A 176 20.29 28.24 8.23
N ASP A 177 19.82 28.91 7.19
CA ASP A 177 18.65 29.80 7.25
C ASP A 177 17.92 29.79 5.91
N VAL A 178 16.70 30.31 5.90
CA VAL A 178 15.85 30.35 4.72
C VAL A 178 15.70 31.80 4.28
N THR A 179 16.27 32.16 3.15
CA THR A 179 16.04 33.46 2.53
C THR A 179 14.68 33.47 1.84
N ILE A 180 13.88 34.48 2.16
CA ILE A 180 12.56 34.75 1.59
C ILE A 180 12.65 36.05 0.82
N ALA A 181 12.37 36.01 -0.48
CA ALA A 181 12.47 37.19 -1.33
C ALA A 181 11.22 37.38 -2.20
N ILE A 182 10.93 38.66 -2.47
CA ILE A 182 9.88 39.10 -3.39
C ILE A 182 10.53 39.67 -4.64
N PHE A 183 10.09 39.23 -5.80
CA PHE A 183 10.57 39.66 -7.10
C PHE A 183 9.49 40.38 -7.91
N ASP A 184 9.92 41.23 -8.85
CA ASP A 184 9.07 41.72 -9.92
C ASP A 184 9.01 40.72 -11.11
N ALA A 185 8.21 41.04 -12.13
CA ALA A 185 8.07 40.19 -13.32
C ALA A 185 9.36 40.02 -14.15
N ASN A 186 10.39 40.83 -13.90
CA ASN A 186 11.68 40.76 -14.59
C ASN A 186 12.72 39.98 -13.78
N GLY A 187 12.38 39.53 -12.57
CA GLY A 187 13.31 38.83 -11.68
C GLY A 187 14.21 39.75 -10.85
N ASN A 188 13.85 41.04 -10.70
CA ASN A 188 14.57 41.96 -9.81
C ASN A 188 13.99 41.91 -8.39
N GLN A 189 14.87 41.85 -7.39
CA GLN A 189 14.47 41.86 -5.98
C GLN A 189 13.72 43.16 -5.63
N GLN A 190 12.61 43.00 -4.91
CA GLN A 190 11.81 44.09 -4.34
C GLN A 190 11.95 44.13 -2.81
N ALA A 191 11.98 42.96 -2.17
CA ALA A 191 12.22 42.80 -0.75
C ALA A 191 12.90 41.45 -0.50
N ALA A 192 13.75 41.35 0.52
CA ALA A 192 14.36 40.10 0.94
C ALA A 192 14.60 40.11 2.45
N THR A 193 14.47 38.96 3.08
CA THR A 193 14.76 38.74 4.50
C THR A 193 15.10 37.27 4.72
N THR A 194 15.41 36.89 5.95
CA THR A 194 15.56 35.48 6.32
C THR A 194 14.50 35.07 7.34
N LEU A 195 14.18 33.77 7.38
CA LEU A 195 13.19 33.22 8.31
C LEU A 195 13.57 33.53 9.76
N ASN A 196 14.80 33.25 10.17
CA ASN A 196 15.25 33.58 11.53
C ASN A 196 15.15 35.09 11.85
N THR A 197 15.38 35.96 10.85
CA THR A 197 15.26 37.42 11.02
C THR A 197 13.82 37.84 11.32
N ILE A 198 12.83 37.30 10.60
CA ILE A 198 11.43 37.67 10.84
C ILE A 198 10.92 37.09 12.16
N MET A 199 11.31 35.87 12.51
CA MET A 199 10.82 35.19 13.72
C MET A 199 11.33 35.82 15.02
N THR A 200 12.55 36.38 15.01
CA THR A 200 13.14 37.05 16.18
C THR A 200 12.79 38.55 16.27
N SER A 201 12.12 39.09 15.26
CA SER A 201 11.83 40.52 15.16
C SER A 201 10.53 40.90 15.85
N ALA A 202 10.61 41.79 16.84
CA ALA A 202 9.43 42.42 17.45
C ALA A 202 8.65 43.34 16.48
N THR A 203 9.17 43.58 15.27
CA THR A 203 8.50 44.40 14.23
C THR A 203 7.38 43.63 13.55
N PHE A 204 7.50 42.30 13.43
CA PHE A 204 6.58 41.45 12.66
C PHE A 204 5.74 40.54 13.55
N GLY A 205 5.75 40.75 14.87
CA GLY A 205 5.01 39.96 15.82
C GLY A 205 5.64 40.00 17.21
N THR A 206 5.26 39.05 18.05
CA THR A 206 6.00 38.78 19.28
C THR A 206 7.35 38.21 18.90
N ALA A 207 8.45 38.81 19.37
CA ALA A 207 9.78 38.25 19.14
C ALA A 207 9.88 36.85 19.75
N LEU A 208 10.13 35.84 18.91
CA LEU A 208 10.28 34.45 19.31
C LEU A 208 11.74 34.10 19.55
N SER A 209 11.97 32.88 20.00
CA SER A 209 13.29 32.28 20.14
C SER A 209 14.08 32.37 18.83
N SER A 210 15.39 32.57 18.95
CA SER A 210 16.30 32.41 17.81
C SER A 210 16.43 30.93 17.46
N ARG A 211 16.93 30.65 16.25
CA ARG A 211 17.31 29.30 15.82
C ARG A 211 17.97 28.45 16.93
N GLY A 212 17.51 27.21 17.12
CA GLY A 212 18.18 26.19 17.94
C GLY A 212 18.19 26.44 19.46
N VAL A 213 17.33 27.32 19.99
CA VAL A 213 17.12 27.49 21.44
C VAL A 213 15.68 27.12 21.81
N SER A 214 15.52 26.29 22.85
CA SER A 214 14.25 25.65 23.24
C SER A 214 13.00 26.55 23.17
N ASN A 215 11.91 25.98 22.62
CA ASN A 215 10.65 26.61 22.19
C ASN A 215 10.78 27.33 20.83
N ASP A 216 11.02 26.61 19.73
CA ASP A 216 11.22 27.18 18.39
C ASP A 216 9.93 27.83 17.88
N TRP A 217 9.26 27.33 16.84
CA TRP A 217 8.09 28.06 16.31
C TRP A 217 6.95 27.12 15.97
N THR A 218 5.75 27.41 16.49
CA THR A 218 4.53 26.74 16.00
C THR A 218 4.30 27.07 14.53
N ILE A 219 3.67 26.17 13.78
CA ILE A 219 3.40 26.42 12.36
C ILE A 219 2.51 27.67 12.17
N ASP A 220 1.57 27.91 13.09
CA ASP A 220 0.75 29.13 13.10
C ASP A 220 1.57 30.40 13.35
N GLN A 221 2.59 30.35 14.21
CA GLN A 221 3.51 31.47 14.44
C GLN A 221 4.37 31.77 13.21
N VAL A 222 4.86 30.75 12.52
CA VAL A 222 5.60 30.92 11.26
C VAL A 222 4.69 31.59 10.23
N ALA A 223 3.45 31.11 10.07
CA ALA A 223 2.49 31.67 9.12
C ALA A 223 2.14 33.13 9.43
N SER A 224 1.80 33.43 10.69
CA SER A 224 1.39 34.77 11.11
C SER A 224 2.54 35.79 11.05
N THR A 225 3.76 35.40 11.41
CA THR A 225 4.95 36.26 11.32
C THR A 225 5.34 36.53 9.87
N LEU A 226 5.26 35.51 9.01
CA LEU A 226 5.45 35.66 7.57
C LEU A 226 4.41 36.62 6.98
N GLN A 227 3.14 36.46 7.34
CA GLN A 227 2.08 37.38 6.91
C GLN A 227 2.36 38.82 7.35
N ALA A 228 2.78 39.02 8.60
CA ALA A 228 3.11 40.33 9.13
C ALA A 228 4.29 40.97 8.39
N TRP A 229 5.33 40.20 8.06
CA TRP A 229 6.42 40.68 7.20
C TRP A 229 5.94 41.05 5.79
N LEU A 230 5.10 40.20 5.18
CA LEU A 230 4.54 40.48 3.86
C LEU A 230 3.75 41.80 3.85
N GLN A 231 2.92 42.05 4.86
CA GLN A 231 2.04 43.21 4.92
C GLN A 231 2.73 44.50 5.42
N SER A 232 3.79 44.39 6.22
CA SER A 232 4.44 45.53 6.86
C SER A 232 5.18 46.43 5.88
N ALA A 233 5.13 47.75 6.11
CA ALA A 233 5.91 48.74 5.36
C ALA A 233 7.43 48.60 5.56
N SER A 234 7.86 47.96 6.66
CA SER A 234 9.27 47.62 6.91
C SER A 234 9.64 46.23 6.37
N GLY A 235 8.69 45.50 5.80
CA GLY A 235 8.89 44.21 5.13
C GLY A 235 8.62 44.33 3.63
N ALA A 236 7.75 43.48 3.08
CA ALA A 236 7.46 43.47 1.64
C ALA A 236 6.40 44.49 1.19
N ASN A 237 5.70 45.14 2.12
CA ASN A 237 4.69 46.17 1.87
C ASN A 237 3.55 45.72 0.94
N LEU A 238 3.09 44.48 1.10
CA LEU A 238 1.97 43.86 0.38
C LEU A 238 0.76 43.74 1.31
N GLY A 239 0.02 44.84 1.48
CA GLY A 239 -1.05 44.93 2.49
C GLY A 239 -2.20 43.92 2.37
N SER A 240 -2.38 43.30 1.19
CA SER A 240 -3.38 42.25 0.94
C SER A 240 -2.81 40.83 1.02
N ALA A 241 -1.51 40.65 1.18
CA ALA A 241 -0.90 39.32 1.22
C ALA A 241 -1.34 38.54 2.46
N THR A 242 -1.52 37.23 2.32
CA THR A 242 -1.96 36.34 3.40
C THR A 242 -1.00 35.17 3.54
N ALA A 243 -0.73 34.75 4.78
CA ALA A 243 -0.06 33.49 5.08
C ALA A 243 -0.73 32.83 6.29
N SER A 244 -1.17 31.59 6.14
CA SER A 244 -1.98 30.87 7.12
C SER A 244 -1.96 29.36 6.92
N VAL A 245 -2.29 28.60 7.95
CA VAL A 245 -2.70 27.20 7.80
C VAL A 245 -4.19 27.16 7.51
N ASN A 246 -4.58 26.50 6.41
CA ASN A 246 -5.98 26.45 5.99
C ASN A 246 -6.79 25.40 6.78
N GLY A 247 -8.10 25.31 6.56
CA GLY A 247 -8.98 24.35 7.25
C GLY A 247 -8.71 22.87 6.94
N SER A 248 -7.79 22.57 6.01
CA SER A 248 -7.29 21.22 5.72
C SER A 248 -5.89 20.98 6.30
N GLY A 249 -5.40 21.87 7.18
CA GLY A 249 -4.08 21.74 7.80
C GLY A 249 -2.92 22.02 6.85
N LYS A 250 -3.12 22.66 5.70
CA LYS A 250 -2.03 22.97 4.75
C LYS A 250 -1.53 24.39 4.92
N PHE A 251 -0.21 24.58 4.88
CA PHE A 251 0.41 25.92 4.91
C PHE A 251 0.18 26.63 3.57
N THR A 252 -0.37 27.84 3.60
CA THR A 252 -0.75 28.60 2.40
C THR A 252 -0.17 30.00 2.44
N ILE A 253 0.32 30.48 1.31
CA ILE A 253 0.75 31.87 1.12
C ILE A 253 0.11 32.38 -0.17
N SER A 254 -0.48 33.56 -0.13
CA SER A 254 -1.00 34.26 -1.31
C SER A 254 -0.59 35.72 -1.25
N LEU A 255 0.16 36.19 -2.25
CA LEU A 255 0.62 37.58 -2.29
C LEU A 255 -0.51 38.57 -2.60
N ASN A 256 -1.58 38.09 -3.27
CA ASN A 256 -2.71 38.90 -3.72
C ASN A 256 -2.28 40.15 -4.53
N ASP A 257 -1.17 40.02 -5.26
CA ASP A 257 -0.60 41.03 -6.17
C ASP A 257 -0.10 40.32 -7.44
N THR A 258 -0.56 40.75 -8.61
CA THR A 258 -0.24 40.12 -9.90
C THR A 258 1.14 40.50 -10.45
N SER A 259 1.84 41.43 -9.79
CA SER A 259 3.14 41.98 -10.21
C SER A 259 4.30 41.53 -9.33
N LYS A 260 4.02 40.72 -8.31
CA LYS A 260 4.96 40.29 -7.28
C LYS A 260 4.98 38.78 -7.19
N TYR A 261 6.16 38.23 -6.92
CA TYR A 261 6.39 36.78 -6.89
C TYR A 261 7.24 36.45 -5.68
N ILE A 262 6.90 35.40 -4.95
CA ILE A 262 7.64 34.92 -3.79
C ILE A 262 8.55 33.76 -4.18
N VAL A 263 9.74 33.75 -3.59
CA VAL A 263 10.72 32.70 -3.75
C VAL A 263 11.39 32.43 -2.41
N PHE A 264 11.65 31.15 -2.18
CA PHE A 264 12.40 30.65 -1.03
C PHE A 264 13.72 30.10 -1.52
N ARG A 265 14.78 30.36 -0.76
CA ARG A 265 16.09 29.76 -0.98
C ARG A 265 16.69 29.40 0.36
N ASP A 266 17.07 28.15 0.48
CA ASP A 266 17.79 27.67 1.64
C ASP A 266 19.28 27.99 1.50
N GLU A 267 19.90 28.47 2.58
CA GLU A 267 21.28 28.92 2.59
C GLU A 267 22.03 28.50 3.84
N THR A 268 23.35 28.38 3.74
CA THR A 268 24.21 27.94 4.85
C THR A 268 24.35 28.93 6.01
N ALA A 269 23.85 30.16 5.84
CA ALA A 269 23.91 31.22 6.86
C ALA A 269 22.86 32.31 6.60
N SER A 270 22.45 33.02 7.65
CA SER A 270 21.56 34.20 7.57
C SER A 270 22.17 35.41 6.85
N THR A 271 23.44 35.33 6.43
CA THR A 271 24.07 36.42 5.67
C THR A 271 23.64 36.34 4.22
N ASN A 272 23.18 37.46 3.65
CA ASN A 272 22.73 37.48 2.27
C ASN A 272 23.79 36.96 1.30
N GLY A 273 23.38 36.07 0.40
CA GLY A 273 24.24 35.48 -0.63
C GLY A 273 25.09 34.31 -0.15
N SER A 274 24.73 33.71 0.99
CA SER A 274 25.35 32.49 1.47
C SER A 274 25.15 31.32 0.50
N THR A 275 25.95 30.26 0.66
CA THR A 275 25.91 29.11 -0.27
C THR A 275 24.52 28.49 -0.27
N ASN A 276 23.98 28.19 -1.46
CA ASN A 276 22.72 27.47 -1.58
C ASN A 276 22.89 26.02 -1.11
N GLN A 277 22.20 25.67 -0.04
CA GLN A 277 22.19 24.33 0.55
C GLN A 277 20.85 24.15 1.27
N ASP A 278 20.28 22.94 1.21
CA ASP A 278 19.05 22.60 1.91
C ASP A 278 19.21 22.84 3.41
N ALA A 279 18.37 23.71 3.98
CA ALA A 279 18.36 24.02 5.40
C ALA A 279 17.77 22.82 6.17
N GLU A 280 18.33 22.52 7.33
CA GLU A 280 17.78 21.47 8.18
C GLU A 280 16.55 21.96 8.94
N ILE A 281 15.43 21.26 8.79
CA ILE A 281 14.18 21.54 9.50
C ILE A 281 13.86 20.38 10.44
N GLY A 282 13.89 20.64 11.75
CA GLY A 282 13.40 19.72 12.76
C GLY A 282 11.89 19.83 12.89
N TRP A 283 11.22 18.68 12.92
CA TRP A 283 9.79 18.55 13.06
C TRP A 283 9.47 17.86 14.38
N ASP A 284 8.68 18.54 15.20
CA ASP A 284 8.06 18.02 16.41
C ASP A 284 6.55 17.98 16.18
N ALA A 285 6.04 16.76 16.12
CA ALA A 285 4.69 16.49 15.66
C ALA A 285 3.65 16.47 16.79
N ASP A 286 4.07 16.47 18.06
CA ASP A 286 3.18 16.49 19.24
C ASP A 286 3.43 17.68 20.19
N GLY A 287 4.41 18.52 19.89
CA GLY A 287 4.73 19.73 20.64
C GLY A 287 5.41 19.45 21.98
N ASP A 288 5.99 18.26 22.19
CA ASP A 288 6.67 17.88 23.42
C ASP A 288 8.08 18.49 23.58
N THR A 289 8.50 19.28 22.59
CA THR A 289 9.78 19.96 22.43
C THR A 289 10.95 19.09 21.98
N ASN A 290 10.70 17.81 21.68
CA ASN A 290 11.67 16.93 21.07
C ASN A 290 11.46 16.86 19.56
N VAL A 291 12.57 16.86 18.81
CA VAL A 291 12.50 16.68 17.36
C VAL A 291 12.26 15.21 17.03
N ASP A 292 11.10 14.91 16.47
CA ASP A 292 10.72 13.57 15.99
C ASP A 292 11.41 13.22 14.67
N LYS A 293 11.48 14.19 13.75
CA LYS A 293 12.02 13.98 12.41
C LYS A 293 12.76 15.23 11.91
N THR A 294 13.95 15.01 11.36
CA THR A 294 14.62 16.02 10.55
C THR A 294 14.21 15.87 9.08
N VAL A 295 13.94 16.98 8.40
CA VAL A 295 13.74 17.08 6.95
C VAL A 295 14.71 18.10 6.37
N SER A 296 15.30 17.80 5.21
CA SER A 296 16.14 18.75 4.48
C SER A 296 15.30 19.59 3.52
N GLY A 297 15.45 20.91 3.65
CA GLY A 297 14.87 21.94 2.80
C GLY A 297 13.54 22.48 3.34
N PHE A 298 13.41 23.81 3.41
CA PHE A 298 12.20 24.45 3.96
C PHE A 298 10.99 24.28 3.06
N SER A 299 11.15 24.58 1.77
CA SER A 299 10.09 24.39 0.77
C SER A 299 9.68 22.91 0.67
N ASN A 300 10.64 21.99 0.79
CA ASN A 300 10.40 20.55 0.78
C ASN A 300 9.67 20.07 2.03
N PHE A 301 10.03 20.58 3.22
CA PHE A 301 9.32 20.26 4.46
C PHE A 301 7.84 20.66 4.40
N LEU A 302 7.53 21.85 3.90
CA LEU A 302 6.16 22.35 3.76
C LEU A 302 5.45 21.83 2.50
N GLY A 303 6.21 21.35 1.51
CA GLY A 303 5.72 20.98 0.18
C GLY A 303 5.22 22.17 -0.64
N LEU A 304 5.83 23.36 -0.48
CA LEU A 304 5.34 24.63 -1.07
C LEU A 304 5.36 24.62 -2.60
N ASN A 305 6.26 23.83 -3.19
CA ASN A 305 6.44 23.77 -4.61
C ASN A 305 6.63 22.32 -5.09
N ASP A 306 5.80 21.40 -4.62
CA ASP A 306 5.83 20.01 -5.11
C ASP A 306 5.40 19.93 -6.58
N LEU A 307 6.10 19.12 -7.38
CA LEU A 307 5.72 18.82 -8.76
C LEU A 307 4.67 17.71 -8.80
N PHE A 308 4.89 16.66 -8.01
CA PHE A 308 4.01 15.51 -7.89
C PHE A 308 3.20 15.57 -6.60
N THR A 309 1.92 15.22 -6.70
CA THR A 309 0.99 15.11 -5.57
C THR A 309 0.23 13.79 -5.67
N ASP A 310 -0.19 13.21 -4.55
CA ASP A 310 -1.00 11.97 -4.51
C ASP A 310 -2.44 12.20 -4.02
N GLY A 311 -2.72 13.36 -3.41
CA GLY A 311 -4.05 13.72 -2.91
C GLY A 311 -4.56 12.82 -1.78
N LEU A 312 -3.70 11.99 -1.20
CA LEU A 312 -4.07 11.06 -0.13
C LEU A 312 -4.11 11.80 1.21
N ALA A 313 -4.93 11.28 2.13
CA ALA A 313 -4.88 11.71 3.52
C ALA A 313 -3.74 10.98 4.24
N ASP A 314 -3.10 11.65 5.20
CA ASP A 314 -2.02 11.09 6.01
C ASP A 314 -2.60 10.22 7.15
N ASN A 315 -3.50 9.30 6.80
CA ASN A 315 -4.33 8.55 7.74
C ASN A 315 -3.86 7.11 7.96
N ILE A 316 -2.81 6.69 7.26
CA ILE A 316 -2.21 5.37 7.37
C ILE A 316 -0.72 5.55 7.69
N TRP A 317 -0.27 4.89 8.74
CA TRP A 317 1.13 4.81 9.13
C TRP A 317 1.59 3.38 8.99
N GLU A 318 2.82 3.18 8.57
CA GLU A 318 3.42 1.86 8.55
C GLU A 318 4.90 1.86 8.92
N THR A 319 5.39 0.69 9.27
CA THR A 319 6.80 0.46 9.53
C THR A 319 7.53 0.11 8.24
N ASN A 320 8.86 0.16 8.27
CA ASN A 320 9.69 -0.56 7.32
C ASN A 320 9.39 -2.07 7.38
N VAL A 321 9.87 -2.84 6.39
CA VAL A 321 9.76 -4.31 6.45
C VAL A 321 10.65 -4.84 7.56
N LEU A 322 10.03 -5.28 8.64
CA LEU A 322 10.73 -5.82 9.80
C LEU A 322 10.82 -7.34 9.72
N ALA A 323 11.92 -7.89 10.23
CA ALA A 323 12.08 -9.33 10.33
C ALA A 323 11.06 -9.94 11.29
N LYS A 324 10.67 -11.21 11.07
CA LYS A 324 9.74 -11.94 11.96
C LYS A 324 10.28 -12.13 13.39
N THR A 325 11.59 -11.93 13.60
CA THR A 325 12.26 -11.96 14.90
C THR A 325 12.25 -10.62 15.62
N PHE A 326 11.60 -9.60 15.07
CA PHE A 326 11.49 -8.29 15.69
C PHE A 326 10.92 -8.39 17.11
N SER A 327 11.47 -7.56 18.00
CA SER A 327 11.05 -7.41 19.39
C SER A 327 11.02 -5.93 19.72
N SER A 328 9.89 -5.43 20.21
CA SER A 328 9.73 -4.02 20.59
C SER A 328 10.67 -3.61 21.71
N THR A 329 11.05 -2.34 21.69
CA THR A 329 11.49 -1.58 22.87
C THR A 329 10.27 -1.07 23.64
N ALA A 330 10.47 -0.69 24.91
CA ALA A 330 9.39 -0.08 25.69
C ALA A 330 9.19 1.37 25.24
N ALA A 331 7.94 1.75 25.00
CA ALA A 331 7.57 3.05 24.46
C ALA A 331 6.12 3.40 24.84
N THR A 332 5.78 4.69 24.78
CA THR A 332 4.38 5.13 24.90
C THR A 332 4.02 5.90 23.65
N LEU A 333 3.17 5.28 22.82
CA LEU A 333 2.72 5.85 21.57
C LEU A 333 1.57 6.81 21.84
N THR A 334 1.65 8.02 21.30
CA THR A 334 0.57 9.01 21.33
C THR A 334 -0.07 9.09 19.96
N PHE A 335 -1.40 9.15 19.94
CA PHE A 335 -2.21 9.23 18.72
C PHE A 335 -3.01 10.53 18.73
N GLU A 336 -2.96 11.25 17.62
CA GLU A 336 -3.70 12.50 17.42
C GLU A 336 -4.26 12.57 16.00
N ASP A 337 -5.51 13.03 15.85
CA ASP A 337 -6.12 13.29 14.54
C ASP A 337 -6.52 14.77 14.40
N THR A 338 -7.09 15.15 13.25
CA THR A 338 -7.49 16.54 12.99
C THR A 338 -8.59 17.09 13.90
N THR A 339 -9.11 16.28 14.84
CA THR A 339 -10.03 16.69 15.90
C THR A 339 -9.39 16.73 17.29
N GLY A 340 -8.10 16.39 17.40
CA GLY A 340 -7.28 16.44 18.59
C GLY A 340 -6.76 15.06 19.04
N ALA A 341 -6.22 15.01 20.24
CA ALA A 341 -5.65 13.80 20.82
C ALA A 341 -6.67 12.65 20.94
N LEU A 342 -6.35 11.50 20.34
CA LEU A 342 -7.11 10.26 20.43
C LEU A 342 -6.79 9.47 21.70
N GLY A 343 -5.54 9.50 22.15
CA GLY A 343 -5.08 8.84 23.38
C GLY A 343 -3.64 8.33 23.30
N ASN A 344 -3.24 7.57 24.32
CA ASN A 344 -1.91 6.97 24.42
C ASN A 344 -1.98 5.45 24.61
N VAL A 345 -0.93 4.75 24.14
CA VAL A 345 -0.78 3.29 24.26
C VAL A 345 0.63 2.96 24.71
N SER A 346 0.76 2.35 25.88
CA SER A 346 2.06 1.86 26.36
C SER A 346 2.39 0.48 25.79
N ILE A 347 3.50 0.40 25.07
CA ILE A 347 4.06 -0.84 24.53
C ILE A 347 5.19 -1.30 25.45
N ALA A 348 5.08 -2.51 25.97
CA ALA A 348 6.15 -3.14 26.75
C ALA A 348 7.29 -3.60 25.83
N ALA A 349 8.52 -3.68 26.36
CA ALA A 349 9.63 -4.30 25.64
C ALA A 349 9.40 -5.81 25.47
N GLY A 350 9.98 -6.40 24.41
CA GLY A 350 9.91 -7.85 24.19
C GLY A 350 8.70 -8.32 23.40
N LYS A 351 7.90 -7.43 22.82
CA LYS A 351 6.67 -7.77 22.10
C LYS A 351 6.91 -7.98 20.61
N THR A 352 6.22 -8.97 20.05
CA THR A 352 6.14 -9.19 18.60
C THR A 352 5.23 -8.13 17.95
N LEU A 353 5.34 -7.94 16.63
CA LEU A 353 4.45 -7.01 15.90
C LEU A 353 2.97 -7.34 16.06
N ALA A 354 2.61 -8.62 16.13
CA ALA A 354 1.23 -9.05 16.35
C ALA A 354 0.72 -8.68 17.75
N GLU A 355 1.58 -8.77 18.77
CA GLU A 355 1.24 -8.32 20.12
C GLU A 355 1.16 -6.79 20.21
N VAL A 356 2.03 -6.07 19.51
CA VAL A 356 1.96 -4.60 19.40
C VAL A 356 0.63 -4.19 18.76
N ALA A 357 0.27 -4.78 17.61
CA ALA A 357 -0.99 -4.53 16.93
C ALA A 357 -2.20 -4.82 17.85
N SER A 358 -2.18 -5.96 18.55
CA SER A 358 -3.23 -6.33 19.51
C SER A 358 -3.34 -5.33 20.67
N THR A 359 -2.21 -4.83 21.18
CA THR A 359 -2.18 -3.83 22.26
C THR A 359 -2.81 -2.51 21.80
N ILE A 360 -2.50 -2.05 20.59
CA ILE A 360 -3.09 -0.84 20.00
C ILE A 360 -4.60 -1.04 19.79
N ASN A 361 -5.03 -2.15 19.19
CA ASN A 361 -6.44 -2.43 18.94
C ASN A 361 -7.26 -2.54 20.22
N THR A 362 -6.67 -3.06 21.31
CA THR A 362 -7.33 -3.17 22.62
C THR A 362 -7.58 -1.80 23.26
N ALA A 363 -6.75 -0.80 22.94
CA ALA A 363 -6.92 0.57 23.45
C ALA A 363 -8.15 1.27 22.87
N ASN A 364 -8.69 0.80 21.74
CA ASN A 364 -9.93 1.28 21.11
C ASN A 364 -9.95 2.82 20.90
N LEU A 365 -8.87 3.36 20.34
CA LEU A 365 -8.70 4.79 20.10
C LEU A 365 -9.31 5.28 18.76
N GLY A 366 -10.05 4.43 18.06
CA GLY A 366 -10.52 4.71 16.68
C GLY A 366 -9.41 4.57 15.63
N VAL A 367 -8.40 3.75 15.93
CA VAL A 367 -7.34 3.33 15.01
C VAL A 367 -7.27 1.80 14.98
N THR A 368 -7.04 1.26 13.79
CA THR A 368 -6.87 -0.18 13.57
C THR A 368 -5.43 -0.48 13.18
N ALA A 369 -4.74 -1.27 14.01
CA ALA A 369 -3.40 -1.78 13.77
C ALA A 369 -3.45 -3.21 13.21
N THR A 370 -2.74 -3.45 12.11
CA THR A 370 -2.73 -4.72 11.37
C THR A 370 -1.30 -5.11 11.02
N VAL A 371 -1.00 -6.41 11.01
CA VAL A 371 0.29 -6.91 10.53
C VAL A 371 0.10 -7.38 9.09
N VAL A 372 0.81 -6.73 8.17
CA VAL A 372 0.80 -7.04 6.75
C VAL A 372 2.08 -7.79 6.40
N THR A 373 1.96 -8.91 5.70
CA THR A 373 3.12 -9.65 5.22
C THR A 373 3.68 -8.95 3.99
N ASP A 374 4.98 -8.68 3.98
CA ASP A 374 5.68 -8.06 2.87
C ASP A 374 7.02 -8.78 2.63
N GLY A 375 7.10 -9.48 1.50
CA GLY A 375 8.26 -10.32 1.18
C GLY A 375 8.54 -11.39 2.24
N ALA A 376 9.75 -11.38 2.80
CA ALA A 376 10.16 -12.30 3.87
C ALA A 376 9.83 -11.79 5.29
N GLY A 377 9.49 -10.50 5.42
CA GLY A 377 9.23 -9.82 6.69
C GLY A 377 7.76 -9.47 6.85
N SER A 378 7.49 -8.48 7.70
CA SER A 378 6.15 -7.94 7.92
C SER A 378 6.22 -6.47 8.29
N ARG A 379 5.17 -5.72 7.93
CA ARG A 379 4.97 -4.33 8.32
C ARG A 379 3.84 -4.27 9.35
N LEU A 380 3.99 -3.43 10.36
CA LEU A 380 2.86 -2.99 11.17
C LEU A 380 2.23 -1.80 10.47
N ARG A 381 0.94 -1.87 10.16
CA ARG A 381 0.16 -0.80 9.55
C ARG A 381 -0.91 -0.34 10.52
N ILE A 382 -0.98 0.96 10.78
CA ILE A 382 -1.98 1.59 11.62
C ILE A 382 -2.81 2.52 10.73
N SER A 383 -4.12 2.34 10.74
CA SER A 383 -5.06 3.16 9.97
C SER A 383 -6.04 3.86 10.92
N ASN A 384 -6.36 5.12 10.65
CA ASN A 384 -7.47 5.81 11.33
C ASN A 384 -8.81 5.32 10.75
N ASP A 385 -9.72 4.90 11.63
CA ASP A 385 -10.99 4.29 11.23
C ASP A 385 -11.96 5.30 10.58
N ASN A 386 -11.77 6.60 10.86
CA ASN A 386 -12.56 7.69 10.28
C ASN A 386 -11.92 8.29 9.01
N GLY A 387 -10.77 7.78 8.57
CA GLY A 387 -10.07 8.26 7.37
C GLY A 387 -9.44 9.66 7.52
N ARG A 388 -9.26 10.14 8.75
CA ARG A 388 -8.65 11.45 9.04
C ARG A 388 -7.14 11.36 9.11
N SER A 389 -6.45 12.40 8.64
CA SER A 389 -5.00 12.53 8.84
C SER A 389 -4.69 12.41 10.33
N THR A 390 -3.71 11.59 10.64
CA THR A 390 -3.34 11.20 12.01
C THR A 390 -1.84 11.36 12.18
N THR A 391 -1.41 11.72 13.38
CA THR A 391 -0.02 11.72 13.78
C THR A 391 0.20 10.68 14.86
N VAL A 392 1.30 9.93 14.74
CA VAL A 392 1.74 8.95 15.74
C VAL A 392 3.12 9.38 16.24
N THR A 393 3.24 9.68 17.52
CA THR A 393 4.50 10.05 18.18
C THR A 393 4.82 9.12 19.34
N ASP A 394 6.04 9.22 19.88
CA ASP A 394 6.48 8.49 21.06
C ASP A 394 6.87 9.51 22.13
N THR A 395 6.52 9.26 23.40
CA THR A 395 6.79 10.19 24.52
C THR A 395 8.29 10.40 24.81
N ALA A 396 9.17 9.65 24.12
CA ALA A 396 10.61 9.85 24.19
C ALA A 396 11.20 9.75 22.79
N ALA A 397 11.97 10.78 22.40
CA ALA A 397 12.70 10.82 21.14
C ALA A 397 13.55 9.56 20.91
N ASN A 398 13.52 9.05 19.67
CA ASN A 398 14.39 7.97 19.19
C ASN A 398 14.23 6.60 19.88
N THR A 399 13.01 6.21 20.22
CA THR A 399 12.71 4.94 20.90
C THR A 399 12.12 3.89 19.94
N LEU A 400 10.82 3.61 19.99
CA LEU A 400 10.21 2.50 19.26
C LEU A 400 9.93 2.86 17.80
N LEU A 401 9.34 4.03 17.56
CA LEU A 401 8.97 4.49 16.22
C LEU A 401 10.17 4.56 15.28
N THR A 402 11.27 5.17 15.74
CA THR A 402 12.53 5.25 14.98
C THR A 402 13.11 3.86 14.72
N SER A 403 13.09 2.96 15.71
CA SER A 403 13.61 1.59 15.54
C SER A 403 12.80 0.75 14.55
N MET A 404 11.50 1.04 14.42
CA MET A 404 10.61 0.39 13.48
C MET A 404 10.61 1.05 12.10
N GLY A 405 11.22 2.24 11.98
CA GLY A 405 11.09 3.08 10.79
C GLY A 405 9.63 3.42 10.53
N MET A 406 8.87 3.82 11.56
CA MET A 406 7.46 4.17 11.39
C MET A 406 7.33 5.51 10.65
N HIS A 407 6.54 5.53 9.58
CA HIS A 407 6.32 6.68 8.70
C HIS A 407 4.89 6.65 8.15
N ILE A 408 4.46 7.75 7.54
CA ILE A 408 3.22 7.79 6.75
C ILE A 408 3.38 6.79 5.60
N ALA A 409 2.37 5.96 5.40
CA ALA A 409 2.42 4.87 4.44
C ALA A 409 2.25 5.38 3.01
N ASP A 410 3.13 4.95 2.11
CA ASP A 410 3.08 5.25 0.67
C ASP A 410 2.16 4.31 -0.12
N VAL A 411 1.30 3.59 0.58
CA VAL A 411 0.36 2.64 0.01
C VAL A 411 -0.62 3.40 -0.87
N ARG A 412 -0.80 2.96 -2.13
CA ARG A 412 -1.65 3.56 -3.19
C ARG A 412 -0.97 4.61 -4.04
N VAL A 413 0.20 5.11 -3.65
CA VAL A 413 0.83 6.23 -4.37
C VAL A 413 0.98 5.90 -5.85
N ALA A 414 1.31 4.65 -6.21
CA ALA A 414 1.42 4.25 -7.62
C ALA A 414 0.11 4.42 -8.44
N GLY A 415 -1.05 4.38 -7.78
CA GLY A 415 -2.36 4.53 -8.42
C GLY A 415 -2.91 5.96 -8.45
N THR A 416 -2.37 6.87 -7.63
CA THR A 416 -2.89 8.25 -7.48
C THR A 416 -1.87 9.33 -7.80
N LEU A 417 -0.61 8.99 -8.02
CA LEU A 417 0.45 9.95 -8.33
C LEU A 417 0.10 10.78 -9.57
N GLU A 418 0.05 12.10 -9.40
CA GLU A 418 -0.26 13.04 -10.47
C GLU A 418 0.64 14.28 -10.42
N VAL A 419 0.78 14.97 -11.55
CA VAL A 419 1.42 16.28 -11.59
C VAL A 419 0.45 17.32 -11.03
N ARG A 420 0.95 18.24 -10.20
CA ARG A 420 0.16 19.33 -9.61
C ARG A 420 -0.68 20.05 -10.68
N SER A 421 -1.96 20.25 -10.39
CA SER A 421 -2.94 20.70 -11.39
C SER A 421 -2.67 22.08 -11.98
N ASP A 422 -2.11 23.01 -11.20
CA ASP A 422 -1.68 24.33 -11.69
C ASP A 422 -0.57 24.23 -12.75
N ILE A 423 0.40 23.31 -12.58
CA ILE A 423 1.46 23.03 -13.55
C ILE A 423 0.89 22.41 -14.81
N GLN A 424 -0.11 21.52 -14.69
CA GLN A 424 -0.81 20.98 -15.86
C GLN A 424 -1.49 22.08 -16.68
N THR A 425 -2.11 23.06 -16.02
CA THR A 425 -2.74 24.20 -16.71
C THR A 425 -1.73 25.22 -17.22
N SER A 426 -0.64 25.43 -16.50
CA SER A 426 0.39 26.43 -16.76
C SER A 426 1.79 25.81 -16.59
N PRO A 427 2.33 25.16 -17.64
CA PRO A 427 3.65 24.51 -17.58
C PRO A 427 4.81 25.46 -17.25
N ALA A 428 4.59 26.79 -17.35
CA ALA A 428 5.55 27.80 -16.90
C ALA A 428 5.81 27.77 -15.38
N ASN A 429 4.94 27.14 -14.59
CA ASN A 429 5.08 26.99 -13.14
C ASN A 429 6.06 25.90 -12.72
N ILE A 430 6.61 25.13 -13.68
CA ILE A 430 7.70 24.19 -13.40
C ILE A 430 8.94 24.99 -12.97
N SER A 431 9.58 24.55 -11.89
CA SER A 431 10.86 25.10 -11.44
C SER A 431 11.95 24.88 -12.48
N ARG A 432 12.62 25.95 -12.89
CA ARG A 432 13.67 25.89 -13.93
C ARG A 432 15.04 26.32 -13.45
N GLY A 433 15.07 27.30 -12.55
CA GLY A 433 16.29 27.87 -11.98
C GLY A 433 16.22 28.02 -10.46
N VAL A 434 17.27 28.58 -9.89
CA VAL A 434 17.36 28.96 -8.48
C VAL A 434 17.36 30.47 -8.32
N MET A 435 17.00 30.94 -7.12
CA MET A 435 17.34 32.30 -6.73
C MET A 435 18.85 32.46 -6.67
N GLN A 436 19.41 33.46 -7.34
CA GLN A 436 20.86 33.73 -7.41
C GLN A 436 21.21 35.00 -6.63
N TRP A 437 22.48 35.12 -6.24
CA TRP A 437 22.98 36.30 -5.53
C TRP A 437 24.08 36.99 -6.34
N ASN A 438 24.05 38.32 -6.40
CA ASN A 438 25.12 39.11 -7.00
C ASN A 438 25.51 40.26 -6.08
N SER A 439 26.75 40.20 -5.56
CA SER A 439 27.30 41.23 -4.68
C SER A 439 27.53 42.60 -5.35
N ASN A 440 27.49 42.67 -6.68
CA ASN A 440 27.67 43.91 -7.46
C ASN A 440 26.34 44.58 -7.85
N LEU A 441 25.19 43.96 -7.58
CA LEU A 441 23.88 44.58 -7.78
C LEU A 441 23.49 45.41 -6.55
N GLY A 442 22.84 46.55 -6.77
CA GLY A 442 22.47 47.47 -5.69
C GLY A 442 23.66 48.01 -4.89
N ALA A 443 23.37 48.55 -3.70
CA ALA A 443 24.39 49.12 -2.82
C ALA A 443 25.03 48.09 -1.86
N ALA A 444 24.39 46.94 -1.66
CA ALA A 444 24.79 45.91 -0.68
C ALA A 444 24.72 44.48 -1.23
N GLY A 445 24.66 44.32 -2.56
CA GLY A 445 24.31 43.05 -3.21
C GLY A 445 22.81 42.82 -3.23
N GLU A 446 22.32 42.14 -4.27
CA GLU A 446 20.90 41.78 -4.42
C GLU A 446 20.73 40.35 -4.93
N TYR A 447 19.64 39.73 -4.51
CA TYR A 447 19.14 38.52 -5.14
C TYR A 447 18.51 38.85 -6.50
N PHE A 448 18.58 37.92 -7.43
CA PHE A 448 17.94 38.06 -8.73
C PHE A 448 17.54 36.69 -9.27
N LEU A 449 16.59 36.71 -10.20
CA LEU A 449 16.21 35.56 -11.00
C LEU A 449 16.57 35.81 -12.46
N SER A 450 17.12 34.79 -13.11
CA SER A 450 17.42 34.82 -14.53
C SER A 450 16.41 33.96 -15.29
N ALA A 451 15.77 34.53 -16.31
CA ALA A 451 14.86 33.79 -17.20
C ALA A 451 15.58 32.67 -17.99
N GLY A 452 16.91 32.74 -18.10
CA GLY A 452 17.74 31.75 -18.79
C GLY A 452 18.41 30.74 -17.86
N ASP A 453 18.14 30.76 -16.55
CA ASP A 453 18.70 29.78 -15.62
C ASP A 453 18.03 28.41 -15.84
N ASP A 454 18.87 27.39 -16.04
CA ASP A 454 18.49 25.99 -16.26
C ASP A 454 19.07 25.04 -15.22
N THR A 455 19.70 25.56 -14.16
CA THR A 455 20.34 24.77 -13.09
C THR A 455 19.44 23.67 -12.52
N LEU A 456 18.17 23.98 -12.24
CA LEU A 456 17.23 22.99 -11.72
C LEU A 456 16.78 21.99 -12.76
N SER A 457 16.64 22.43 -14.01
CA SER A 457 16.27 21.54 -15.11
C SER A 457 17.33 20.46 -15.32
N VAL A 458 18.61 20.84 -15.22
CA VAL A 458 19.74 19.91 -15.26
C VAL A 458 19.75 18.98 -14.04
N ALA A 459 19.48 19.51 -12.83
CA ALA A 459 19.43 18.71 -11.60
C ALA A 459 18.29 17.66 -11.63
N LEU A 460 17.10 18.04 -12.11
CA LEU A 460 15.96 17.14 -12.29
C LEU A 460 16.29 16.04 -13.30
N ALA A 461 16.92 16.37 -14.43
CA ALA A 461 17.33 15.37 -15.41
C ALA A 461 18.40 14.41 -14.85
N ALA A 462 19.37 14.93 -14.08
CA ALA A 462 20.40 14.11 -13.44
C ALA A 462 19.81 13.13 -12.43
N SER A 463 18.81 13.56 -11.66
CA SER A 463 18.12 12.77 -10.63
C SER A 463 17.52 11.45 -11.14
N LEU A 464 17.00 11.46 -12.37
CA LEU A 464 16.44 10.25 -13.01
C LEU A 464 17.50 9.18 -13.29
N THR A 465 18.77 9.56 -13.31
CA THR A 465 19.91 8.67 -13.60
C THR A 465 20.83 8.45 -12.40
N SER A 466 20.67 9.23 -11.32
CA SER A 466 21.43 9.07 -10.10
C SER A 466 20.88 7.94 -9.23
N ASN A 467 21.70 7.47 -8.30
CA ASN A 467 21.25 6.51 -7.30
C ASN A 467 20.32 7.19 -6.29
N ASN A 468 19.21 6.52 -5.99
CA ASN A 468 18.26 6.84 -4.94
C ASN A 468 18.27 5.74 -3.89
N THR A 469 17.81 6.06 -2.69
CA THR A 469 17.64 5.08 -1.62
C THR A 469 16.22 4.54 -1.68
N PHE A 470 16.09 3.24 -1.90
CA PHE A 470 14.81 2.53 -1.83
C PHE A 470 14.74 1.72 -0.54
N GLU A 471 13.57 1.65 0.06
CA GLU A 471 13.24 0.76 1.15
C GLU A 471 12.97 -0.67 0.64
N THR A 472 12.96 -1.64 1.56
CA THR A 472 12.62 -3.02 1.22
C THR A 472 11.13 -3.11 0.91
N ALA A 473 10.75 -3.58 -0.28
CA ALA A 473 9.34 -3.62 -0.69
C ALA A 473 9.03 -4.84 -1.58
N GLY A 474 7.92 -5.52 -1.28
CA GLY A 474 7.44 -6.73 -1.95
C GLY A 474 8.45 -7.85 -2.12
N GLY A 475 9.41 -7.98 -1.22
CA GLY A 475 10.51 -8.95 -1.33
C GLY A 475 11.69 -8.54 -2.20
N ILE A 476 11.76 -7.28 -2.62
CA ILE A 476 12.98 -6.63 -3.13
C ILE A 476 13.68 -5.98 -1.95
N LEU A 477 14.97 -6.24 -1.80
CA LEU A 477 15.77 -5.64 -0.73
C LEU A 477 15.98 -4.15 -1.01
N GLY A 478 15.89 -3.34 0.04
CA GLY A 478 16.23 -1.92 -0.04
C GLY A 478 17.71 -1.69 -0.30
N GLY A 479 18.04 -0.45 -0.67
CA GLY A 479 19.41 -0.03 -0.94
C GLY A 479 19.51 1.11 -1.96
N SER A 480 20.75 1.47 -2.27
CA SER A 480 21.06 2.51 -3.25
C SER A 480 21.02 1.96 -4.67
N SER A 481 20.10 2.43 -5.50
CA SER A 481 19.99 2.03 -6.91
C SER A 481 19.38 3.14 -7.77
N THR A 482 19.56 3.07 -9.09
CA THR A 482 18.85 3.97 -10.01
C THR A 482 17.41 3.51 -10.23
N PHE A 483 16.51 4.39 -10.69
CA PHE A 483 15.13 4.01 -11.03
C PHE A 483 15.07 2.89 -12.08
N ASN A 484 16.02 2.85 -13.02
CA ASN A 484 16.10 1.80 -14.04
C ASN A 484 16.47 0.44 -13.43
N GLU A 485 17.49 0.42 -12.56
CA GLU A 485 17.90 -0.80 -11.85
C GLU A 485 16.79 -1.34 -10.93
N TYR A 486 16.11 -0.45 -10.22
CA TYR A 486 14.97 -0.83 -9.37
C TYR A 486 13.81 -1.38 -10.20
N SER A 487 13.43 -0.71 -11.30
CA SER A 487 12.42 -1.20 -12.25
C SER A 487 12.78 -2.57 -12.83
N GLY A 488 14.06 -2.78 -13.16
CA GLY A 488 14.59 -4.07 -13.60
C GLY A 488 14.49 -5.15 -12.51
N SER A 489 14.66 -4.77 -11.25
CA SER A 489 14.50 -5.67 -10.09
C SER A 489 13.05 -6.10 -9.88
N ILE A 490 12.08 -5.18 -10.03
CA ILE A 490 10.64 -5.49 -10.03
C ILE A 490 10.32 -6.52 -11.11
N LEU A 491 10.73 -6.25 -12.35
CA LEU A 491 10.48 -7.16 -13.47
C LEU A 491 11.12 -8.53 -13.25
N SER A 492 12.39 -8.55 -12.84
CA SER A 492 13.15 -9.78 -12.59
C SER A 492 12.54 -10.64 -11.48
N ASN A 493 12.17 -10.03 -10.35
CA ASN A 493 11.55 -10.72 -9.22
C ASN A 493 10.23 -11.39 -9.63
N ASN A 494 9.34 -10.62 -10.27
CA ASN A 494 8.03 -11.13 -10.68
C ASN A 494 8.14 -12.15 -11.82
N ALA A 495 9.01 -11.93 -12.80
CA ALA A 495 9.25 -12.87 -13.89
C ALA A 495 9.83 -14.21 -13.38
N SER A 496 10.77 -14.17 -12.44
CA SER A 496 11.34 -15.36 -11.81
C SER A 496 10.29 -16.14 -11.01
N LYS A 497 9.43 -15.43 -10.27
CA LYS A 497 8.30 -16.03 -9.55
C LYS A 497 7.29 -16.67 -10.50
N ALA A 498 6.92 -15.97 -11.58
CA ALA A 498 6.02 -16.50 -12.60
C ALA A 498 6.61 -17.74 -13.32
N ALA A 499 7.90 -17.70 -13.68
CA ALA A 499 8.58 -18.83 -14.31
C ALA A 499 8.63 -20.07 -13.38
N THR A 500 8.88 -19.86 -12.09
CA THR A 500 8.86 -20.91 -11.07
C THR A 500 7.47 -21.51 -10.91
N LEU A 501 6.43 -20.67 -10.81
CA LEU A 501 5.03 -21.12 -10.72
C LEU A 501 4.60 -21.88 -11.97
N LYS A 502 5.02 -21.42 -13.16
CA LYS A 502 4.78 -22.11 -14.43
C LYS A 502 5.44 -23.49 -14.46
N SER A 503 6.71 -23.58 -14.07
CA SER A 503 7.43 -24.86 -13.96
C SER A 503 6.74 -25.83 -12.99
N ASN A 504 6.32 -25.34 -11.81
CA ASN A 504 5.59 -26.15 -10.83
C ASN A 504 4.25 -26.64 -11.38
N MET A 505 3.51 -25.79 -12.10
CA MET A 505 2.26 -26.16 -12.75
C MET A 505 2.47 -27.23 -13.82
N ASP A 506 3.52 -27.13 -14.62
CA ASP A 506 3.84 -28.11 -15.67
C ASP A 506 4.23 -29.48 -15.07
N ILE A 507 5.00 -29.48 -13.97
CA ILE A 507 5.32 -30.69 -13.20
C ILE A 507 4.04 -31.32 -12.63
N GLN A 508 3.18 -30.51 -11.99
CA GLN A 508 1.96 -31.00 -11.36
C GLN A 508 0.98 -31.55 -12.41
N THR A 509 0.86 -30.89 -13.57
CA THR A 509 0.02 -31.35 -14.68
C THR A 509 0.52 -32.70 -15.21
N SER A 510 1.82 -32.81 -15.47
CA SER A 510 2.43 -34.06 -15.96
C SER A 510 2.27 -35.22 -14.96
N LEU A 511 2.39 -34.92 -13.66
CA LEU A 511 2.17 -35.91 -12.60
C LEU A 511 0.71 -36.35 -12.54
N THR A 512 -0.24 -35.41 -12.60
CA THR A 512 -1.67 -35.71 -12.62
C THR A 512 -2.04 -36.56 -13.84
N GLU A 513 -1.57 -36.21 -15.04
CA GLU A 513 -1.78 -37.01 -16.25
C GLU A 513 -1.22 -38.43 -16.11
N SER A 514 -0.01 -38.57 -15.56
CA SER A 514 0.61 -39.89 -15.33
C SER A 514 -0.17 -40.73 -14.31
N LEU A 515 -0.66 -40.09 -13.24
CA LEU A 515 -1.48 -40.75 -12.23
C LEU A 515 -2.86 -41.11 -12.77
N GLN A 516 -3.44 -40.29 -13.64
CA GLN A 516 -4.71 -40.58 -14.31
C GLN A 516 -4.58 -41.83 -15.17
N VAL A 517 -3.57 -41.91 -16.04
CA VAL A 517 -3.31 -43.09 -16.87
C VAL A 517 -3.12 -44.35 -16.01
N LYS A 518 -2.40 -44.24 -14.89
CA LYS A 518 -2.20 -45.36 -13.96
C LYS A 518 -3.51 -45.75 -13.25
N SER A 519 -4.30 -44.77 -12.84
CA SER A 519 -5.63 -44.98 -12.24
C SER A 519 -6.55 -45.70 -13.22
N ASP A 520 -6.63 -45.24 -14.46
CA ASP A 520 -7.45 -45.84 -15.52
C ASP A 520 -7.02 -47.29 -15.80
N THR A 521 -5.71 -47.57 -15.77
CA THR A 521 -5.16 -48.92 -15.91
C THR A 521 -5.56 -49.84 -14.74
N ILE A 522 -5.57 -49.33 -13.50
CA ILE A 522 -5.94 -50.11 -12.30
C ILE A 522 -7.46 -50.28 -12.19
N ARG A 523 -8.23 -49.23 -12.53
CA ARG A 523 -9.70 -49.24 -12.56
C ARG A 523 -10.25 -50.22 -13.60
N GLY A 524 -9.41 -50.72 -14.51
CA GLY A 524 -9.74 -51.89 -15.32
C GLY A 524 -10.86 -51.63 -16.33
N VAL A 525 -11.02 -50.38 -16.79
CA VAL A 525 -11.91 -50.10 -17.92
C VAL A 525 -11.14 -50.38 -19.20
N ASN A 526 -11.14 -51.65 -19.60
CA ASN A 526 -10.78 -52.00 -20.96
C ASN A 526 -11.98 -51.58 -21.83
N LEU A 527 -11.87 -50.48 -22.58
CA LEU A 527 -12.87 -50.10 -23.59
C LEU A 527 -13.21 -51.28 -24.52
N ASP A 528 -12.25 -52.19 -24.71
CA ASP A 528 -12.43 -53.45 -25.44
C ASP A 528 -13.36 -54.45 -24.73
N GLU A 529 -13.36 -54.51 -23.41
CA GLU A 529 -14.21 -55.40 -22.60
C GLU A 529 -15.62 -54.81 -22.43
N GLU A 530 -15.76 -53.50 -22.25
CA GLU A 530 -17.06 -52.82 -22.30
C GLU A 530 -17.68 -52.87 -23.70
N MET A 531 -16.89 -52.68 -24.76
CA MET A 531 -17.38 -52.84 -26.14
C MET A 531 -17.71 -54.29 -26.45
N SER A 532 -16.94 -55.25 -25.93
CA SER A 532 -17.27 -56.68 -26.01
C SER A 532 -18.59 -56.98 -25.29
N ASN A 533 -18.78 -56.46 -24.07
CA ASN A 533 -20.03 -56.62 -23.31
C ASN A 533 -21.21 -55.93 -24.00
N LEU A 534 -21.01 -54.76 -24.61
CA LEU A 534 -22.04 -54.04 -25.37
C LEU A 534 -22.42 -54.78 -26.66
N ILE A 535 -21.45 -55.39 -27.36
CA ILE A 535 -21.71 -56.30 -28.48
C ILE A 535 -22.47 -57.52 -28.00
N LEU A 536 -22.09 -58.10 -26.85
CA LEU A 536 -22.76 -59.25 -26.23
C LEU A 536 -24.21 -58.92 -25.87
N PHE A 537 -24.48 -57.74 -25.31
CA PHE A 537 -25.82 -57.25 -25.02
C PHE A 537 -26.62 -56.99 -26.30
N GLN A 538 -26.03 -56.40 -27.34
CA GLN A 538 -26.70 -56.25 -28.65
C GLN A 538 -27.03 -57.60 -29.30
N GLN A 539 -26.15 -58.59 -29.16
CA GLN A 539 -26.32 -59.93 -29.72
C GLN A 539 -27.36 -60.75 -28.91
N ALA A 540 -27.40 -60.59 -27.60
CA ALA A 540 -28.42 -61.16 -26.71
C ALA A 540 -29.80 -60.53 -26.96
N TYR A 541 -29.86 -59.21 -27.14
CA TYR A 541 -31.11 -58.49 -27.42
C TYR A 541 -31.66 -58.84 -28.81
N SER A 542 -30.81 -58.91 -29.83
CA SER A 542 -31.22 -59.33 -31.18
C SER A 542 -31.62 -60.81 -31.24
N SER A 543 -30.98 -61.69 -30.47
CA SER A 543 -31.40 -63.09 -30.34
C SER A 543 -32.74 -63.23 -29.61
N SER A 544 -32.94 -62.47 -28.52
CA SER A 544 -34.21 -62.44 -27.80
C SER A 544 -35.35 -61.90 -28.67
N ALA A 545 -35.09 -60.85 -29.46
CA ALA A 545 -36.05 -60.32 -30.43
C ALA A 545 -36.40 -61.35 -31.53
N ARG A 546 -35.44 -62.16 -32.01
CA ARG A 546 -35.72 -63.26 -32.95
C ARG A 546 -36.54 -64.38 -32.32
N VAL A 547 -36.29 -64.72 -31.06
CA VAL A 547 -37.09 -65.70 -30.32
C VAL A 547 -38.53 -65.21 -30.19
N ILE A 548 -38.74 -63.95 -29.81
CA ILE A 548 -40.07 -63.33 -29.71
C ILE A 548 -40.77 -63.31 -31.08
N ALA A 549 -40.07 -62.91 -32.15
CA ALA A 549 -40.64 -62.91 -33.50
C ALA A 549 -40.98 -64.32 -34.01
N THR A 550 -40.22 -65.35 -33.59
CA THR A 550 -40.51 -66.75 -33.93
C THR A 550 -41.71 -67.25 -33.15
N ILE A 551 -41.84 -66.89 -31.88
CA ILE A 551 -43.01 -67.19 -31.05
C ILE A 551 -44.27 -66.51 -31.62
N GLN A 552 -44.19 -65.25 -32.04
CA GLN A 552 -45.28 -64.55 -32.73
C GLN A 552 -45.70 -65.28 -34.01
N LYS A 553 -44.75 -65.70 -34.85
CA LYS A 553 -45.05 -66.48 -36.05
C LYS A 553 -45.69 -67.85 -35.75
N MET A 554 -45.29 -68.49 -34.65
CA MET A 554 -45.93 -69.74 -34.23
C MET A 554 -47.35 -69.50 -33.70
N PHE A 555 -47.58 -68.40 -32.97
CA PHE A 555 -48.92 -67.99 -32.54
C PHE A 555 -49.82 -67.66 -33.73
N ASP A 556 -49.35 -66.86 -34.69
CA ASP A 556 -50.10 -66.53 -35.91
C ASP A 556 -50.42 -67.78 -36.74
N ALA A 557 -49.49 -68.74 -36.82
CA ALA A 557 -49.71 -70.01 -37.51
C ALA A 557 -50.75 -70.88 -36.79
N LEU A 558 -50.76 -70.88 -35.45
CA LEU A 558 -51.72 -71.62 -34.65
C LEU A 558 -53.13 -70.99 -34.76
N GLU A 559 -53.21 -69.65 -34.76
CA GLU A 559 -54.45 -68.88 -34.92
C GLU A 559 -55.05 -69.03 -36.33
N ARG A 560 -54.25 -69.40 -37.34
CA ARG A 560 -54.72 -69.72 -38.69
C ARG A 560 -55.22 -71.16 -38.88
N ILE A 561 -54.94 -72.04 -37.91
CA ILE A 561 -55.31 -73.46 -37.92
C ILE A 561 -56.55 -73.72 -37.05
N LEU A 562 -56.80 -72.87 -36.05
CA LEU A 562 -58.08 -72.76 -35.34
C LEU A 562 -59.08 -71.94 -36.17
#